data_AF-D5Q5R3-F1
#
_entry.id   AF-D5Q5R3-F1
#
_cell.length_a   1.000
_cell.length_b   1.000
_cell.length_c   1.000
_cell.angle_alpha   90.00
_cell.angle_beta   90.00
_cell.angle_gamma   90.00
#
_symmetry.space_group_name_H-M   'P 1'
#
loop_
_entity.id
_entity.type
_entity.pdbx_description
1 polymer ?
#
loop_
_entity_poly.entity_id
_entity_poly.type
_entity_poly.pdbx_seq_one_letter_code
_entity_poly.pdbx_strand_id
1 'polypeptide(L)'
;MSRKAYEEALVELEKFIDERKEIIKSAEDCIDKYIVDRTLPFDYKDKCVEWQQELLDIAEAQVLEANELSVLLQEKKELEED
;
A
#
# COMPACT_ATOMS: atom_id res chain seq x y z
N MET A 1 -19.32 -4.17 17.86
CA MET A 1 -19.02 -5.45 17.16
C MET A 1 -18.63 -6.47 18.22
N SER A 2 -18.33 -7.74 17.92
CA SER A 2 -17.69 -8.58 18.94
C SER A 2 -16.19 -8.28 18.98
N ARG A 3 -15.55 -8.39 20.15
CA ARG A 3 -14.09 -8.24 20.31
C ARG A 3 -13.29 -9.03 19.27
N LYS A 4 -13.74 -10.27 19.01
CA LYS A 4 -13.15 -11.17 18.03
C LYS A 4 -13.21 -10.58 16.60
N ALA A 5 -14.29 -9.90 16.24
CA ALA A 5 -14.42 -9.25 14.94
C ALA A 5 -13.47 -8.06 14.78
N TYR A 6 -13.19 -7.29 15.85
CA TYR A 6 -12.17 -6.23 15.80
C TYR A 6 -10.75 -6.81 15.62
N GLU A 7 -10.43 -7.89 16.33
CA GLU A 7 -9.14 -8.57 16.21
C GLU A 7 -8.95 -9.18 14.81
N GLU A 8 -9.98 -9.82 14.27
CA GLU A 8 -9.96 -10.34 12.89
C GLU A 8 -9.77 -9.21 11.87
N ALA A 9 -10.50 -8.10 12.01
CA ALA A 9 -10.38 -6.94 11.13
C ALA A 9 -8.98 -6.30 11.16
N LEU A 10 -8.39 -6.15 12.35
CA LEU A 10 -7.03 -5.61 12.48
C LEU A 10 -5.97 -6.51 11.83
N VAL A 11 -6.11 -7.84 11.97
CA VAL A 11 -5.20 -8.80 11.34
C VAL A 11 -5.34 -8.81 9.82
N GLU A 12 -6.56 -8.71 9.28
CA GLU A 12 -6.77 -8.59 7.84
C GLU A 12 -6.19 -7.28 7.29
N LEU A 13 -6.34 -6.20 8.04
CA LEU A 13 -5.83 -4.89 7.66
C LEU A 13 -4.28 -4.83 7.70
N GLU A 14 -3.66 -5.47 8.69
CA GLU A 14 -2.19 -5.61 8.74
C GLU A 14 -1.65 -6.37 7.52
N LYS A 15 -2.29 -7.49 7.15
CA LYS A 15 -1.94 -8.23 5.92
C LYS A 15 -2.08 -7.37 4.68
N PHE A 16 -3.17 -6.61 4.57
CA PHE A 16 -3.40 -5.71 3.44
C PHE A 16 -2.29 -4.65 3.33
N ILE A 17 -1.88 -4.05 4.44
CA ILE A 17 -0.79 -3.07 4.48
C ILE A 17 0.53 -3.70 4.02
N ASP A 18 0.85 -4.90 4.50
CA ASP A 18 2.09 -5.59 4.14
C ASP A 18 2.13 -5.96 2.65
N GLU A 19 1.03 -6.46 2.10
CA GLU A 19 0.89 -6.74 0.66
C GLU A 19 1.10 -5.46 -0.18
N ARG A 20 0.55 -4.32 0.27
CA ARG A 20 0.71 -3.05 -0.46
C ARG A 20 2.14 -2.51 -0.39
N LYS A 21 2.82 -2.64 0.75
CA LYS A 21 4.25 -2.29 0.86
C LYS A 21 5.13 -3.15 -0.06
N GLU A 22 4.80 -4.43 -0.21
CA GLU A 22 5.53 -5.32 -1.14
C GLU A 22 5.32 -4.92 -2.61
N ILE A 23 4.10 -4.50 -2.98
CA ILE A 23 3.79 -3.98 -4.32
C ILE A 23 4.58 -2.70 -4.59
N ILE A 24 4.60 -1.75 -3.65
CA ILE A 24 5.37 -0.50 -3.75
C ILE A 24 6.83 -0.81 -4.04
N LYS A 25 7.46 -1.65 -3.20
CA LYS A 25 8.85 -2.05 -3.36
C LYS A 25 9.11 -2.72 -4.71
N SER A 26 8.22 -3.62 -5.14
CA SER A 26 8.36 -4.33 -6.41
C SER A 26 8.22 -3.39 -7.61
N ALA A 27 7.36 -2.38 -7.51
CA ALA A 27 7.23 -1.34 -8.53
C ALA A 27 8.52 -0.51 -8.60
N GLU A 28 9.04 -0.03 -7.47
CA GLU A 28 10.30 0.72 -7.39
C GLU A 28 11.47 -0.05 -8.01
N ASP A 29 11.65 -1.32 -7.65
CA ASP A 29 12.70 -2.22 -8.19
C ASP A 29 12.58 -2.44 -9.72
N CYS A 30 11.40 -2.23 -10.30
CA CYS A 30 11.13 -2.41 -11.72
C CYS A 30 11.70 -1.25 -12.57
N ILE A 31 11.66 -0.01 -12.06
CA ILE A 31 12.20 1.20 -12.71
C ILE A 31 13.68 1.07 -12.99
N ASP A 32 14.41 0.60 -11.98
CA ASP A 32 15.86 0.49 -12.03
C ASP A 32 16.32 -0.41 -13.17
N LYS A 33 15.45 -1.25 -13.75
CA LYS A 33 15.75 -2.05 -14.94
C LYS A 33 15.40 -1.32 -16.23
N TYR A 34 14.26 -0.64 -16.28
CA TYR A 34 13.75 0.01 -17.49
C TYR A 34 14.43 1.34 -17.82
N ILE A 35 14.78 2.15 -16.81
CA ILE A 35 15.46 3.43 -17.04
C ILE A 35 16.83 3.22 -17.71
N VAL A 36 17.60 2.23 -17.25
CA VAL A 36 18.94 1.94 -17.78
C VAL A 36 18.93 1.19 -19.12
N ASP A 37 17.81 0.60 -19.51
CA ASP A 37 17.72 -0.12 -20.79
C ASP A 37 17.75 0.83 -21.98
N ARG A 38 18.90 0.95 -22.64
CA ARG A 38 19.11 1.83 -23.80
C ARG A 38 18.39 1.37 -25.08
N THR A 39 17.78 0.19 -25.08
CA THR A 39 17.07 -0.36 -26.24
C THR A 39 15.63 0.15 -26.36
N LEU A 40 15.06 0.69 -25.27
CA LEU A 40 13.70 1.20 -25.26
C LEU A 40 13.62 2.67 -25.71
N PRO A 41 12.61 3.05 -26.52
CA PRO A 41 12.39 4.44 -26.90
C PRO A 41 12.09 5.32 -25.67
N PHE A 42 12.51 6.57 -25.73
CA PHE A 42 12.35 7.53 -24.64
C PHE A 42 10.88 7.72 -24.23
N ASP A 43 9.98 7.92 -25.19
CA ASP A 43 8.54 8.11 -24.94
C ASP A 43 7.89 6.92 -24.20
N TYR A 44 8.42 5.70 -24.39
CA TYR A 44 7.95 4.54 -23.64
C TYR A 44 8.43 4.56 -22.19
N LYS A 45 9.65 5.02 -21.95
CA LYS A 45 10.20 5.14 -20.59
C LYS A 45 9.45 6.20 -19.80
N ASP A 46 9.17 7.35 -20.40
CA ASP A 46 8.42 8.43 -19.75
C ASP A 46 7.04 7.95 -19.31
N LYS A 47 6.29 7.25 -20.18
CA LYS A 47 5.00 6.66 -19.81
C LYS A 47 5.09 5.61 -18.72
N CYS A 48 6.14 4.78 -18.73
CA CYS A 48 6.35 3.80 -17.67
C CYS A 48 6.59 4.48 -16.31
N VAL A 49 7.35 5.57 -16.29
CA VAL A 49 7.57 6.37 -15.07
C VAL A 49 6.26 7.02 -14.60
N GLU A 50 5.47 7.59 -15.51
CA GLU A 50 4.16 8.19 -15.18
C GLU A 50 3.19 7.18 -14.57
N TRP A 51 2.91 6.06 -15.25
CA TRP A 51 2.00 5.04 -14.75
C TRP A 51 2.46 4.42 -13.43
N GLN A 52 3.76 4.35 -13.24
CA GLN A 52 4.30 3.88 -11.98
C GLN A 52 4.07 4.88 -10.85
N GLN A 53 4.30 6.17 -11.08
CA GLN A 53 4.03 7.17 -10.07
C GLN A 53 2.55 7.14 -9.67
N GLU A 54 1.64 6.99 -10.64
CA GLU A 54 0.22 6.81 -10.36
C GLU A 54 -0.07 5.55 -9.50
N LEU A 55 0.59 4.43 -9.79
CA LEU A 55 0.44 3.19 -9.00
C LEU A 55 0.99 3.34 -7.58
N LEU A 56 2.13 4.02 -7.42
CA LEU A 56 2.73 4.30 -6.12
C LEU A 56 1.84 5.22 -5.30
N ASP A 57 1.35 6.32 -5.88
CA ASP A 57 0.45 7.26 -5.21
C ASP A 57 -0.81 6.55 -4.70
N ILE A 58 -1.40 5.66 -5.51
CA ILE A 58 -2.57 4.86 -5.11
C ILE A 58 -2.22 3.91 -3.95
N ALA A 59 -1.10 3.19 -4.04
CA ALA A 59 -0.70 2.23 -3.03
C ALA A 59 -0.36 2.91 -1.70
N GLU A 60 0.31 4.06 -1.74
CA GLU A 60 0.63 4.88 -0.57
C GLU A 60 -0.64 5.43 0.09
N ALA A 61 -1.59 5.94 -0.69
CA ALA A 61 -2.89 6.39 -0.18
C ALA A 61 -3.64 5.25 0.52
N GLN A 62 -3.67 4.06 -0.08
CA GLN A 62 -4.29 2.88 0.52
C GLN A 62 -3.62 2.46 1.84
N VAL A 63 -2.30 2.54 1.92
CA VAL A 63 -1.55 2.27 3.16
C VAL A 63 -1.89 3.30 4.23
N LEU A 64 -1.97 4.59 3.87
CA LEU A 64 -2.30 5.66 4.80
C LEU A 64 -3.72 5.49 5.36
N GLU A 65 -4.71 5.33 4.49
CA GLU A 65 -6.11 5.10 4.87
C GLU A 65 -6.27 3.84 5.75
N ALA A 66 -5.57 2.76 5.40
CA ALA A 66 -5.58 1.55 6.21
C ALA A 66 -5.00 1.79 7.61
N ASN A 67 -3.84 2.45 7.71
CA ASN A 67 -3.25 2.78 9.01
C ASN A 67 -4.17 3.64 9.88
N GLU A 68 -4.83 4.65 9.31
CA GLU A 68 -5.82 5.47 10.02
C GLU A 68 -7.00 4.63 10.53
N LEU A 69 -7.52 3.73 9.69
CA LEU A 69 -8.58 2.80 10.09
C LEU A 69 -8.11 1.86 11.20
N SER A 70 -6.86 1.39 11.18
CA SER A 70 -6.27 0.56 12.23
C SER A 70 -6.33 1.26 13.59
N VAL A 71 -5.92 2.53 13.63
CA VAL A 71 -5.93 3.34 14.86
C VAL A 71 -7.36 3.49 15.37
N LEU A 72 -8.30 3.85 14.50
CA LEU A 72 -9.71 4.02 14.89
C LEU A 72 -10.34 2.73 15.40
N LEU A 73 -10.02 1.58 14.80
CA LEU A 73 -10.51 0.28 15.26
C LEU A 73 -9.90 -0.12 16.61
N GLN A 74 -8.61 0.20 16.83
CA GLN A 74 -7.93 -0.05 18.09
C GLN A 74 -8.52 0.81 19.22
N GLU A 75 -8.72 2.11 19.00
CA GLU A 75 -9.35 3.02 19.96
C GLU A 75 -10.78 2.57 20.32
N LYS A 76 -11.58 2.16 19.33
CA LYS A 76 -12.93 1.64 19.57
C LYS A 76 -12.94 0.34 20.35
N LYS A 77 -11.98 -0.54 20.09
CA LYS A 77 -11.83 -1.79 20.84
C LYS A 77 -11.57 -1.51 22.32
N GLU A 78 -10.70 -0.55 22.62
CA GLU A 78 -10.35 -0.14 24.00
C GLU A 78 -11.53 0.53 24.72
N LEU A 79 -12.33 1.35 24.04
CA LEU A 79 -13.54 1.96 24.60
C LEU A 79 -14.68 0.96 24.89
N GLU A 80 -14.69 -0.21 24.24
CA GLU A 80 -15.61 -1.30 24.55
C GLU A 80 -15.11 -2.18 25.73
N GLU A 81 -13.91 -1.91 26.28
CA GLU A 81 -13.33 -2.61 27.44
C GLU A 81 -13.58 -1.91 28.80
N ASP A 82 -13.98 -0.64 28.81
CA ASP A 82 -14.39 0.15 30.00
C ASP A 82 -15.91 0.11 30.28
#